data_AF-A0A450X8E5-F1
#
_entry.id   AF-A0A450X8E5-F1
#
_cell.length_a   1.000
_cell.length_b   1.000
_cell.length_c   1.000
_cell.angle_alpha   90.00
_cell.angle_beta   90.00
_cell.angle_gamma   90.00
#
_symmetry.space_group_name_H-M   'P 1'
#
loop_
_entity.id
_entity.type
_entity.pdbx_description
1 polymer ?
#
loop_
_entity_poly.entity_id
_entity_poly.type
_entity_poly.pdbx_seq_one_letter_code
_entity_poly.pdbx_strand_id
1 'polypeptide(L)'
;MLESGEVLILPAGWWHQTVMLEDSISITHDLVNASNGRSYMHALAVESAVDPKVASFHEESKPYLATWRDRLPVRKTREIRRVDGRDLAFEDFLRDFLIPREPVVIENLIDDWPALSKWNMDYLKTHYGRVFIQYFKSRDDRNKRMRIRNFLETDFGAPHYAMWCLNDFYDVLRRDFHKIHLLDDNQKDWTLDLPPKEQSELTWIFMGLKGSGIGTHMDRLGQHVCSAQIFGRKTRNGFTMAR
;
A
#
# COMPACT_ATOMS: atom_id res chain seq x y z
N MET A 1 12.23 -1.39 -10.25
CA MET A 1 12.00 0.07 -10.26
C MET A 1 10.51 0.32 -10.49
N LEU A 2 9.95 1.40 -9.97
CA LEU A 2 8.56 1.81 -10.16
C LEU A 2 8.53 3.25 -10.66
N GLU A 3 7.89 3.47 -11.80
CA GLU A 3 7.76 4.74 -12.51
C GLU A 3 6.39 5.41 -12.24
N SER A 4 6.29 6.72 -12.49
CA SER A 4 5.00 7.43 -12.42
C SER A 4 3.98 6.80 -13.37
N GLY A 5 2.75 6.58 -12.88
CA GLY A 5 1.68 5.86 -13.58
C GLY A 5 1.63 4.36 -13.29
N GLU A 6 2.69 3.77 -12.70
CA GLU A 6 2.72 2.35 -12.40
C GLU A 6 2.13 2.02 -11.04
N VAL A 7 1.45 0.87 -10.96
CA VAL A 7 0.88 0.32 -9.72
C VAL A 7 1.63 -0.94 -9.34
N LEU A 8 2.20 -0.97 -8.13
CA LEU A 8 2.75 -2.20 -7.56
C LEU A 8 1.71 -2.88 -6.68
N ILE A 9 1.38 -4.14 -7.00
CA ILE A 9 0.71 -5.05 -6.08
C ILE A 9 1.77 -5.91 -5.42
N LEU A 10 1.85 -5.82 -4.09
CA LEU A 10 2.65 -6.70 -3.25
C LEU A 10 1.73 -7.53 -2.37
N PRO A 11 1.60 -8.84 -2.64
CA PRO A 11 0.84 -9.71 -1.76
C PRO A 11 1.41 -9.78 -0.34
N ALA A 12 0.61 -10.21 0.62
CA ALA A 12 1.07 -10.39 1.99
C ALA A 12 2.20 -11.43 2.09
N GLY A 13 3.11 -11.23 3.04
CA GLY A 13 4.18 -12.18 3.38
C GLY A 13 5.54 -11.88 2.75
N TRP A 14 5.70 -10.75 2.05
CA TRP A 14 6.96 -10.36 1.43
C TRP A 14 7.77 -9.39 2.30
N TRP A 15 8.97 -9.81 2.69
CA TRP A 15 10.03 -8.89 3.09
C TRP A 15 10.44 -8.05 1.90
N HIS A 16 10.57 -6.75 2.09
CA HIS A 16 10.94 -5.82 1.04
C HIS A 16 11.54 -4.53 1.64
N GLN A 17 12.22 -3.77 0.81
CA GLN A 17 12.79 -2.46 1.13
C GLN A 17 12.36 -1.48 0.04
N THR A 18 12.12 -0.22 0.39
CA THR A 18 11.83 0.87 -0.55
C THR A 18 12.91 1.93 -0.48
N VAL A 19 13.40 2.40 -1.63
CA VAL A 19 14.32 3.54 -1.73
C VAL A 19 13.80 4.50 -2.80
N MET A 20 13.72 5.77 -2.45
CA MET A 20 13.33 6.85 -3.37
C MET A 20 14.54 7.24 -4.23
N LEU A 21 14.44 7.07 -5.54
CA LEU A 21 15.48 7.47 -6.50
C LEU A 21 15.39 8.96 -6.83
N GLU A 22 14.18 9.51 -6.71
CA GLU A 22 13.81 10.91 -6.84
C GLU A 22 12.81 11.28 -5.75
N ASP A 23 12.57 12.57 -5.55
CA ASP A 23 11.45 13.05 -4.76
C ASP A 23 10.16 12.40 -5.29
N SER A 24 9.47 11.67 -4.43
CA SER A 24 8.44 10.73 -4.84
C SER A 24 7.15 10.93 -4.08
N ILE A 25 6.03 10.75 -4.78
CA ILE A 25 4.69 10.69 -4.21
C ILE A 25 4.04 9.38 -4.64
N SER A 26 3.48 8.64 -3.68
CA SER A 26 2.70 7.44 -3.96
C SER A 26 1.42 7.43 -3.15
N ILE A 27 0.36 6.84 -3.71
CA ILE A 27 -0.87 6.53 -2.99
C ILE A 27 -0.84 5.03 -2.71
N THR A 28 -0.98 4.65 -1.45
CA THR A 28 -0.92 3.26 -1.01
C THR A 28 -2.23 2.87 -0.36
N HIS A 29 -2.79 1.74 -0.78
CA HIS A 29 -3.94 1.08 -0.19
C HIS A 29 -3.50 -0.26 0.40
N ASP A 30 -3.78 -0.46 1.68
CA ASP A 30 -3.67 -1.77 2.31
C ASP A 30 -4.98 -2.53 2.07
N LEU A 31 -4.86 -3.78 1.62
CA LEU A 31 -6.00 -4.59 1.19
C LEU A 31 -6.10 -5.84 2.07
N VAL A 32 -7.33 -6.09 2.53
CA VAL A 32 -7.70 -7.33 3.24
C VAL A 32 -8.86 -7.98 2.50
N ASN A 33 -8.67 -9.24 2.15
CA ASN A 33 -9.60 -10.06 1.39
C ASN A 33 -9.62 -11.50 1.94
N ALA A 34 -10.40 -12.39 1.33
CA ALA A 34 -10.46 -13.79 1.74
C ALA A 34 -9.10 -14.53 1.75
N SER A 35 -8.12 -14.10 0.96
CA SER A 35 -6.81 -14.76 0.82
C SER A 35 -5.81 -14.41 1.93
N ASN A 36 -5.96 -13.25 2.59
CA ASN A 36 -5.08 -12.80 3.67
C ASN A 36 -5.81 -12.41 4.96
N GLY A 37 -7.15 -12.39 4.95
CA GLY A 37 -8.00 -12.06 6.09
C GLY A 37 -7.56 -12.81 7.33
N ARG A 38 -7.39 -14.13 7.27
CA ARG A 38 -6.90 -14.93 8.42
C ARG A 38 -5.63 -14.36 9.07
N SER A 39 -4.61 -14.04 8.27
CA SER A 39 -3.35 -13.49 8.77
C SER A 39 -3.54 -12.12 9.41
N TYR A 40 -4.39 -11.30 8.83
CA TYR A 40 -4.80 -10.00 9.36
C TYR A 40 -5.52 -10.12 10.70
N MET A 41 -6.52 -10.98 10.79
CA MET A 41 -7.29 -11.22 12.02
C MET A 41 -6.41 -11.78 13.14
N HIS A 42 -5.53 -12.73 12.82
CA HIS A 42 -4.59 -13.30 13.78
C HIS A 42 -3.61 -12.23 14.29
N ALA A 43 -3.05 -11.40 13.40
CA ALA A 43 -2.14 -10.34 13.78
C ALA A 43 -2.83 -9.28 14.66
N LEU A 44 -4.07 -8.89 14.33
CA LEU A 44 -4.89 -8.00 15.17
C LEU A 44 -5.18 -8.59 16.56
N ALA A 45 -5.47 -9.88 16.64
CA ALA A 45 -5.70 -10.57 17.92
C ALA A 45 -4.45 -10.63 18.81
N VAL A 46 -3.27 -10.69 18.21
CA VAL A 46 -1.98 -10.67 18.92
C VAL A 46 -1.59 -9.23 19.34
N GLU A 47 -1.98 -8.20 18.59
CA GLU A 47 -1.66 -6.80 18.88
C GLU A 47 -2.65 -6.10 19.87
N SER A 48 -3.81 -6.70 20.17
CA SER A 48 -4.93 -6.24 21.06
C SER A 48 -5.65 -4.96 20.58
N ALA A 49 -6.97 -4.71 20.73
CA ALA A 49 -8.14 -5.50 21.10
C ALA A 49 -9.03 -5.67 19.84
N VAL A 50 -9.56 -6.88 19.64
CA VAL A 50 -10.29 -7.24 18.41
C VAL A 50 -11.71 -6.66 18.44
N ASP A 51 -12.11 -5.94 17.39
CA ASP A 51 -13.49 -5.50 17.21
C ASP A 51 -14.45 -6.72 17.26
N PRO A 52 -15.59 -6.67 17.98
CA PRO A 52 -16.50 -7.82 18.11
C PRO A 52 -17.01 -8.40 16.78
N LYS A 53 -17.14 -7.60 15.71
CA LYS A 53 -17.55 -8.09 14.38
C LYS A 53 -16.43 -8.86 13.70
N VAL A 54 -15.20 -8.44 13.93
CA VAL A 54 -13.97 -9.08 13.47
C VAL A 54 -13.84 -10.45 14.17
N ALA A 55 -14.17 -10.55 15.45
CA ALA A 55 -14.20 -11.84 16.15
C ALA A 55 -15.20 -12.86 15.58
N SER A 56 -16.40 -12.42 15.16
CA SER A 56 -17.43 -13.30 14.57
C SER A 56 -16.98 -13.91 13.23
N PHE A 57 -16.43 -13.08 12.34
CA PHE A 57 -15.91 -13.54 11.05
C PHE A 57 -14.76 -14.55 11.20
N HIS A 58 -13.89 -14.36 12.20
CA HIS A 58 -12.80 -15.30 12.49
C HIS A 58 -13.33 -16.70 12.86
N GLU A 59 -14.37 -16.80 13.67
CA GLU A 59 -14.99 -18.07 14.06
C GLU A 59 -15.58 -18.83 12.86
N GLU A 60 -16.29 -18.12 11.99
CA GLU A 60 -16.91 -18.68 10.78
C GLU A 60 -15.88 -19.18 9.76
N SER A 61 -14.70 -18.56 9.73
CA SER A 61 -13.64 -18.92 8.79
C SER A 61 -12.85 -20.19 9.16
N LYS A 62 -12.97 -20.68 10.41
CA LYS A 62 -12.19 -21.80 10.96
C LYS A 62 -12.15 -23.10 10.14
N PRO A 63 -13.24 -23.57 9.52
CA PRO A 63 -13.23 -24.80 8.72
C PRO A 63 -12.33 -24.73 7.48
N TYR A 64 -12.14 -23.53 6.92
CA TYR A 64 -11.33 -23.29 5.73
C TYR A 64 -9.82 -23.23 6.04
N LEU A 65 -9.44 -23.21 7.32
CA LEU A 65 -8.08 -22.94 7.82
C LEU A 65 -7.15 -24.15 7.87
N ALA A 66 -7.68 -25.37 7.79
CA ALA A 66 -6.95 -26.59 8.13
C ALA A 66 -6.05 -27.16 7.01
N THR A 67 -6.22 -26.72 5.74
CA THR A 67 -5.63 -27.41 4.57
C THR A 67 -4.48 -26.67 3.88
N TRP A 68 -4.06 -25.50 4.37
CA TRP A 68 -3.19 -24.58 3.59
C TRP A 68 -1.75 -24.44 4.09
N ARG A 69 -1.43 -25.01 5.26
CA ARG A 69 -0.15 -24.79 5.95
C ARG A 69 1.04 -25.43 5.23
N ASP A 70 0.80 -26.48 4.43
CA ASP A 70 1.85 -27.27 3.76
C ASP A 70 2.15 -26.80 2.33
N ARG A 71 1.64 -25.64 1.89
CA ARG A 71 1.74 -25.16 0.49
C ARG A 71 2.49 -23.83 0.32
N LEU A 72 3.19 -23.34 1.34
CA LEU A 72 3.89 -22.05 1.26
C LEU A 72 5.16 -22.13 0.38
N PRO A 73 5.34 -21.27 -0.65
CA PRO A 73 6.49 -21.34 -1.54
C PRO A 73 7.83 -20.89 -0.92
N VAL A 74 8.92 -21.41 -1.49
CA VAL A 74 10.33 -21.11 -1.14
C VAL A 74 10.78 -19.75 -1.73
N ARG A 75 11.73 -19.09 -1.05
CA ARG A 75 12.49 -17.88 -1.44
C ARG A 75 12.55 -17.63 -2.96
N LYS A 76 11.86 -16.59 -3.45
CA LYS A 76 11.94 -16.11 -4.84
C LYS A 76 12.58 -14.72 -4.89
N THR A 77 13.85 -14.63 -5.27
CA THR A 77 14.41 -13.40 -5.85
C THR A 77 14.20 -13.48 -7.36
N ARG A 78 13.08 -12.94 -7.84
CA ARG A 78 12.80 -12.79 -9.27
C ARG A 78 12.48 -11.33 -9.56
N GLU A 79 12.78 -10.91 -10.79
CA GLU A 79 12.27 -9.65 -11.32
C GLU A 79 10.74 -9.66 -11.25
N ILE A 80 10.16 -8.55 -10.79
CA ILE A 80 8.70 -8.44 -10.69
C ILE A 80 8.13 -8.38 -12.11
N ARG A 81 7.16 -9.23 -12.40
CA ARG A 81 6.47 -9.23 -13.68
C ARG A 81 5.75 -7.89 -13.87
N ARG A 82 5.82 -7.38 -15.10
CA ARG A 82 5.09 -6.20 -15.57
C ARG A 82 3.98 -6.63 -16.51
N VAL A 83 2.79 -6.06 -16.35
CA VAL A 83 1.61 -6.36 -17.17
C VAL A 83 0.83 -5.08 -17.49
N ASP A 84 0.13 -5.07 -18.62
CA ASP A 84 -0.78 -3.98 -18.99
C ASP A 84 -2.12 -4.14 -18.26
N GLY A 85 -2.52 -3.14 -17.48
CA GLY A 85 -3.77 -3.12 -16.73
C GLY A 85 -5.03 -3.05 -17.60
N ARG A 86 -4.90 -2.60 -18.86
CA ARG A 86 -6.02 -2.54 -19.82
C ARG A 86 -6.45 -3.93 -20.30
N ASP A 87 -5.53 -4.88 -20.27
CA ASP A 87 -5.75 -6.27 -20.71
C ASP A 87 -5.85 -7.25 -19.53
N LEU A 88 -5.73 -6.77 -18.28
CA LEU A 88 -5.72 -7.61 -17.09
C LEU A 88 -7.12 -7.76 -16.51
N ALA A 89 -7.77 -8.91 -16.78
CA ALA A 89 -9.02 -9.25 -16.12
C ALA A 89 -8.82 -9.53 -14.63
N PHE A 90 -9.85 -9.32 -13.83
CA PHE A 90 -9.83 -9.54 -12.39
C PHE A 90 -9.49 -11.00 -12.02
N GLU A 91 -10.08 -11.97 -12.72
CA GLU A 91 -9.85 -13.40 -12.50
C GLU A 91 -8.40 -13.79 -12.81
N ASP A 92 -7.83 -13.21 -13.86
CA ASP A 92 -6.43 -13.43 -14.24
C ASP A 92 -5.49 -12.83 -13.18
N PHE A 93 -5.83 -11.63 -12.68
CA PHE A 93 -5.09 -11.02 -11.59
C PHE A 93 -5.08 -11.89 -10.33
N LEU A 94 -6.24 -12.40 -9.93
CA LEU A 94 -6.35 -13.29 -8.77
C LEU A 94 -5.55 -14.58 -8.98
N ARG A 95 -5.77 -15.26 -10.10
CA ARG A 95 -5.18 -16.57 -10.42
C ARG A 95 -3.66 -16.49 -10.54
N ASP A 96 -3.14 -15.47 -11.21
CA ASP A 96 -1.73 -15.43 -11.61
C ASP A 96 -0.84 -14.67 -10.61
N PHE A 97 -1.42 -13.80 -9.77
CA PHE A 97 -0.67 -12.95 -8.86
C PHE A 97 -1.15 -13.02 -7.40
N LEU A 98 -2.41 -12.72 -7.13
CA LEU A 98 -2.86 -12.53 -5.75
C LEU A 98 -2.91 -13.86 -4.96
N ILE A 99 -3.57 -14.90 -5.51
CA ILE A 99 -3.71 -16.22 -4.88
C ILE A 99 -2.36 -16.91 -4.72
N PRO A 100 -1.47 -16.95 -5.74
CA PRO A 100 -0.14 -17.54 -5.61
C PRO A 100 0.83 -16.67 -4.79
N ARG A 101 0.42 -15.44 -4.41
CA ARG A 101 1.22 -14.43 -3.72
C ARG A 101 2.44 -13.97 -4.53
N GLU A 102 2.30 -13.82 -5.83
CA GLU A 102 3.34 -13.25 -6.69
C GLU A 102 3.17 -11.71 -6.80
N PRO A 103 4.22 -10.92 -6.55
CA PRO A 103 4.20 -9.48 -6.79
C PRO A 103 4.06 -9.18 -8.29
N VAL A 104 3.41 -8.07 -8.62
CA VAL A 104 3.23 -7.60 -10.00
C VAL A 104 3.24 -6.08 -10.08
N VAL A 105 3.87 -5.55 -11.11
CA VAL A 105 3.75 -4.15 -11.52
C VAL A 105 2.72 -4.09 -12.66
N ILE A 106 1.72 -3.24 -12.52
CA ILE A 106 0.64 -3.06 -13.48
C ILE A 106 0.76 -1.65 -14.06
N GLU A 107 0.89 -1.59 -15.38
CA GLU A 107 0.97 -0.36 -16.16
C GLU A 107 -0.42 0.05 -16.64
N ASN A 108 -0.62 1.33 -16.98
CA ASN A 108 -1.86 1.84 -17.59
C ASN A 108 -3.15 1.62 -16.77
N LEU A 109 -3.03 1.37 -15.46
CA LEU A 109 -4.18 1.08 -14.58
C LEU A 109 -4.82 2.33 -13.97
N ILE A 110 -4.08 3.44 -13.96
CA ILE A 110 -4.44 4.70 -13.29
C ILE A 110 -4.23 5.91 -14.22
N ASP A 111 -4.14 5.70 -15.53
CA ASP A 111 -3.85 6.76 -16.51
C ASP A 111 -4.88 7.89 -16.53
N ASP A 112 -6.09 7.60 -16.05
CA ASP A 112 -7.19 8.55 -15.93
C ASP A 112 -7.13 9.39 -14.64
N TRP A 113 -6.23 9.09 -13.70
CA TRP A 113 -6.13 9.81 -12.44
C TRP A 113 -5.58 11.23 -12.64
N PRO A 114 -6.34 12.28 -12.29
CA PRO A 114 -5.84 13.66 -12.38
C PRO A 114 -4.56 13.90 -11.56
N ALA A 115 -4.34 13.11 -10.50
CA ALA A 115 -3.12 13.17 -9.69
C ALA A 115 -1.83 13.03 -10.53
N LEU A 116 -1.82 12.22 -11.59
CA LEU A 116 -0.63 12.00 -12.42
C LEU A 116 -0.14 13.27 -13.12
N SER A 117 -1.05 14.18 -13.48
CA SER A 117 -0.71 15.46 -14.12
C SER A 117 -0.61 16.62 -13.14
N LYS A 118 -1.31 16.56 -12.00
CA LYS A 118 -1.38 17.65 -11.03
C LYS A 118 -0.32 17.55 -9.93
N TRP A 119 -0.10 16.36 -9.37
CA TRP A 119 0.61 16.22 -8.12
C TRP A 119 2.12 16.18 -8.34
N ASN A 120 2.79 17.12 -7.72
CA ASN A 120 4.23 17.15 -7.48
C ASN A 120 4.49 17.80 -6.11
N MET A 121 5.74 17.88 -5.68
CA MET A 121 6.08 18.44 -4.36
C MET A 121 5.60 19.89 -4.22
N ASP A 122 5.71 20.73 -5.26
CA ASP A 122 5.27 22.13 -5.22
C ASP A 122 3.74 22.27 -5.16
N TYR A 123 3.01 21.41 -5.87
CA TYR A 123 1.55 21.34 -5.81
C TYR A 123 1.10 21.01 -4.39
N LEU A 124 1.66 19.96 -3.76
CA LEU A 124 1.30 19.59 -2.40
C LEU A 124 1.72 20.67 -1.38
N LYS A 125 2.89 21.30 -1.54
CA LYS A 125 3.33 22.45 -0.72
C LYS A 125 2.37 23.63 -0.80
N THR A 126 1.87 23.92 -2.00
CA THR A 126 1.00 25.07 -2.27
C THR A 126 -0.42 24.84 -1.77
N HIS A 127 -1.04 23.72 -2.16
CA HIS A 127 -2.45 23.45 -1.88
C HIS A 127 -2.69 22.79 -0.51
N TYR A 128 -1.75 21.98 -0.03
CA TYR A 128 -1.90 21.20 1.21
C TYR A 128 -0.82 21.52 2.25
N GLY A 129 -0.03 22.58 2.04
CA GLY A 129 1.09 22.95 2.90
C GLY A 129 0.78 23.10 4.40
N ARG A 130 -0.49 23.33 4.78
CA ARG A 130 -0.94 23.48 6.17
C ARG A 130 -1.34 22.16 6.84
N VAL A 131 -1.46 21.07 6.09
CA VAL A 131 -1.86 19.76 6.60
C VAL A 131 -0.71 19.15 7.41
N PHE A 132 -1.06 18.51 8.53
CA PHE A 132 -0.09 17.80 9.35
C PHE A 132 0.14 16.38 8.84
N ILE A 133 1.41 16.02 8.70
CA ILE A 133 1.87 14.69 8.30
C ILE A 133 2.79 14.11 9.37
N GLN A 134 2.95 12.78 9.36
CA GLN A 134 3.99 12.10 10.11
C GLN A 134 5.24 12.02 9.23
N TYR A 135 6.43 12.19 9.81
CA TYR A 135 7.69 12.11 9.06
C TYR A 135 8.74 11.31 9.82
N PHE A 136 9.67 10.73 9.06
CA PHE A 136 10.56 9.67 9.51
C PHE A 136 11.92 9.79 8.81
N LYS A 137 13.00 9.61 9.59
CA LYS A 137 14.32 9.30 9.03
C LYS A 137 14.45 7.81 8.74
N SER A 138 13.85 6.99 9.60
CA SER A 138 13.86 5.53 9.56
C SER A 138 12.55 4.97 10.10
N ARG A 139 12.29 3.67 9.87
CA ARG A 139 11.09 2.98 10.36
C ARG A 139 10.94 3.02 11.89
N ASP A 140 12.05 3.12 12.61
CA ASP A 140 12.09 3.08 14.09
C ASP A 140 11.88 4.48 14.72
N ASP A 141 11.73 5.52 13.89
CA ASP A 141 11.47 6.86 14.38
C ASP A 141 10.11 6.94 15.08
N ARG A 142 10.09 7.64 16.21
CA ARG A 142 8.85 7.91 16.96
C ARG A 142 8.01 8.96 16.23
N ASN A 143 6.69 8.92 16.48
CA ASN A 143 5.61 9.61 15.78
C ASN A 143 5.71 11.17 15.77
N LYS A 144 6.72 11.72 15.08
CA LYS A 144 6.92 13.15 14.90
C LYS A 144 5.98 13.66 13.82
N ARG A 145 5.41 14.85 14.05
CA ARG A 145 4.48 15.49 13.11
C ARG A 145 4.96 16.89 12.75
N MET A 146 4.74 17.28 11.50
CA MET A 146 4.91 18.65 11.04
C MET A 146 3.98 18.94 9.87
N ARG A 147 3.92 20.21 9.44
CA ARG A 147 3.15 20.60 8.27
C ARG A 147 3.86 20.20 6.97
N ILE A 148 3.10 19.88 5.91
CA ILE A 148 3.66 19.54 4.58
C ILE A 148 4.64 20.60 4.11
N ARG A 149 4.29 21.89 4.24
CA ARG A 149 5.19 22.98 3.83
C ARG A 149 6.51 22.92 4.59
N ASN A 150 6.46 22.78 5.91
CA ASN A 150 7.66 22.70 6.73
C ASN A 150 8.50 21.48 6.36
N PHE A 151 7.88 20.33 6.11
CA PHE A 151 8.60 19.14 5.68
C PHE A 151 9.38 19.37 4.37
N LEU A 152 8.76 20.02 3.38
CA LEU A 152 9.38 20.26 2.08
C LEU A 152 10.40 21.41 2.06
N GLU A 153 10.34 22.32 3.04
CA GLU A 153 11.26 23.47 3.17
C GLU A 153 12.39 23.21 4.17
N THR A 154 12.29 22.19 5.01
CA THR A 154 13.32 21.89 6.04
C THR A 154 14.51 21.19 5.40
N ASP A 155 15.70 21.77 5.56
CA ASP A 155 16.95 21.02 5.38
C ASP A 155 17.21 20.16 6.64
N PHE A 156 16.94 18.87 6.51
CA PHE A 156 17.15 17.91 7.60
C PHE A 156 18.61 17.45 7.74
N GLY A 157 19.50 17.81 6.80
CA GLY A 157 20.87 17.26 6.70
C GLY A 157 20.94 15.77 6.32
N ALA A 158 19.79 15.12 6.12
CA ALA A 158 19.65 13.75 5.64
C ALA A 158 18.26 13.53 5.01
N PRO A 159 18.08 12.61 4.04
CA PRO A 159 16.77 12.35 3.45
C PRO A 159 15.75 11.81 4.45
N HIS A 160 14.53 12.35 4.40
CA HIS A 160 13.39 11.90 5.19
C HIS A 160 12.21 11.53 4.27
N TYR A 161 11.31 10.71 4.78
CA TYR A 161 10.02 10.44 4.15
C TYR A 161 8.89 10.78 5.12
N ALA A 162 7.69 10.90 4.59
CA ALA A 162 6.49 11.24 5.31
C ALA A 162 5.29 10.40 4.88
N MET A 163 4.38 10.20 5.82
CA MET A 163 3.12 9.50 5.65
C MET A 163 1.97 10.45 6.02
N TRP A 164 1.00 10.53 5.12
CA TRP A 164 -0.22 11.29 5.30
C TRP A 164 -1.42 10.33 5.25
N CYS A 165 -2.02 10.11 6.42
CA CYS A 165 -3.27 9.36 6.57
C CYS A 165 -4.45 10.20 6.05
N LEU A 166 -5.30 9.59 5.23
CA LEU A 166 -6.35 10.29 4.48
C LEU A 166 -7.65 10.50 5.23
N ASN A 167 -7.80 10.00 6.46
CA ASN A 167 -9.07 10.00 7.21
C ASN A 167 -9.87 11.32 7.11
N ASP A 168 -9.21 12.47 7.32
CA ASP A 168 -9.89 13.77 7.30
C ASP A 168 -9.95 14.43 5.91
N PHE A 169 -9.28 13.86 4.91
CA PHE A 169 -9.06 14.49 3.59
C PHE A 169 -9.52 13.63 2.41
N TYR A 170 -10.01 12.41 2.65
CA TYR A 170 -10.41 11.48 1.58
C TYR A 170 -11.42 12.13 0.63
N ASP A 171 -12.46 12.79 1.15
CA ASP A 171 -13.48 13.45 0.32
C ASP A 171 -12.94 14.58 -0.56
N VAL A 172 -11.87 15.23 -0.13
CA VAL A 172 -11.22 16.30 -0.90
C VAL A 172 -10.33 15.69 -1.98
N LEU A 173 -9.58 14.66 -1.62
CA LEU A 173 -8.53 14.08 -2.47
C LEU A 173 -9.04 13.02 -3.45
N ARG A 174 -10.19 12.39 -3.18
CA ARG A 174 -10.86 11.43 -4.09
C ARG A 174 -11.30 12.03 -5.43
N ARG A 175 -11.09 13.33 -5.63
CA ARG A 175 -11.29 14.02 -6.92
C ARG A 175 -10.09 13.87 -7.85
N ASP A 176 -8.92 13.57 -7.30
CA ASP A 176 -7.66 13.42 -8.05
C ASP A 176 -7.24 11.95 -8.22
N PHE A 177 -7.87 11.03 -7.49
CA PHE A 177 -7.74 9.58 -7.66
C PHE A 177 -8.99 8.88 -7.14
N HIS A 178 -9.26 7.67 -7.61
CA HIS A 178 -10.35 6.83 -7.11
C HIS A 178 -9.84 5.46 -6.69
N LYS A 179 -10.74 4.57 -6.26
CA LYS A 179 -10.38 3.17 -6.03
C LYS A 179 -9.93 2.54 -7.34
N ILE A 180 -8.88 1.74 -7.31
CA ILE A 180 -8.41 1.00 -8.49
C ILE A 180 -9.49 -0.02 -8.85
N HIS A 181 -10.01 0.03 -10.08
CA HIS A 181 -11.13 -0.81 -10.51
C HIS A 181 -10.87 -2.30 -10.42
N LEU A 182 -9.63 -2.73 -10.70
CA LEU A 182 -9.18 -4.11 -10.48
C LEU A 182 -9.35 -4.57 -9.02
N LEU A 183 -9.37 -3.61 -8.09
CA LEU A 183 -9.47 -3.83 -6.65
C LEU A 183 -10.86 -3.48 -6.08
N ASP A 184 -11.84 -3.12 -6.93
CA ASP A 184 -13.18 -2.63 -6.51
C ASP A 184 -14.31 -3.38 -7.25
N ASP A 185 -14.13 -4.68 -7.53
CA ASP A 185 -15.20 -5.52 -8.06
C ASP A 185 -16.18 -5.93 -6.94
N ASN A 186 -17.06 -5.00 -6.59
CA ASN A 186 -18.12 -5.14 -5.58
C ASN A 186 -19.17 -6.22 -5.92
N GLN A 187 -19.11 -6.85 -7.10
CA GLN A 187 -20.01 -7.97 -7.45
C GLN A 187 -19.51 -9.32 -6.94
N LYS A 188 -18.24 -9.42 -6.52
CA LYS A 188 -17.59 -10.71 -6.22
C LYS A 188 -17.22 -10.93 -4.76
N ASP A 189 -17.68 -10.05 -3.84
CA ASP A 189 -17.56 -10.19 -2.38
C ASP A 189 -16.17 -10.72 -1.94
N TRP A 190 -15.12 -10.10 -2.46
CA TRP A 190 -13.75 -10.58 -2.27
C TRP A 190 -12.95 -9.71 -1.31
N THR A 191 -13.23 -8.40 -1.26
CA THR A 191 -12.75 -7.49 -0.20
C THR A 191 -13.66 -7.60 1.02
N LEU A 192 -13.09 -7.51 2.22
CA LEU A 192 -13.94 -7.35 3.41
C LEU A 192 -14.75 -6.05 3.28
N ASP A 193 -16.07 -6.13 3.47
CA ASP A 193 -16.96 -4.98 3.63
C ASP A 193 -16.63 -4.24 4.94
N LEU A 194 -15.48 -3.56 4.95
CA LEU A 194 -15.08 -2.67 6.03
C LEU A 194 -15.89 -1.37 5.91
N PRO A 195 -16.34 -0.75 7.01
CA PRO A 195 -17.02 0.52 6.91
C PRO A 195 -16.07 1.60 6.31
N PRO A 196 -16.61 2.65 5.66
CA PRO A 196 -15.80 3.61 4.89
C PRO A 196 -14.68 4.29 5.69
N LYS A 197 -14.87 4.46 7.01
CA LYS A 197 -13.87 5.06 7.90
C LYS A 197 -12.65 4.14 8.04
N GLU A 198 -12.88 2.86 8.21
CA GLU A 198 -11.85 1.83 8.30
C GLU A 198 -11.15 1.65 6.95
N GLN A 199 -11.87 1.76 5.82
CA GLN A 199 -11.23 1.80 4.49
C GLN A 199 -10.34 3.04 4.30
N SER A 200 -10.74 4.19 4.84
CA SER A 200 -9.93 5.42 4.78
C SER A 200 -8.65 5.33 5.63
N GLU A 201 -8.69 4.56 6.72
CA GLU A 201 -7.54 4.24 7.57
C GLU A 201 -6.52 3.33 6.88
N LEU A 202 -6.95 2.61 5.84
CA LEU A 202 -6.10 1.75 5.03
C LEU A 202 -5.49 2.46 3.81
N THR A 203 -5.76 3.76 3.63
CA THR A 203 -5.18 4.54 2.53
C THR A 203 -4.27 5.66 3.01
N TRP A 204 -3.07 5.70 2.43
CA TRP A 204 -1.99 6.58 2.86
C TRP A 204 -1.34 7.23 1.64
N ILE A 205 -1.01 8.52 1.73
CA ILE A 205 -0.07 9.15 0.80
C ILE A 205 1.33 9.05 1.40
N PHE A 206 2.25 8.45 0.64
CA PHE A 206 3.68 8.46 0.93
C PHE A 206 4.34 9.60 0.14
N MET A 207 5.10 10.44 0.83
CA MET A 207 5.98 11.44 0.23
C MET A 207 7.41 11.16 0.68
N GLY A 208 8.34 10.98 -0.23
CA GLY A 208 9.74 10.73 0.12
C GLY A 208 10.67 11.67 -0.60
N LEU A 209 11.65 12.22 0.11
CA LEU A 209 12.75 12.96 -0.50
C LEU A 209 13.76 11.99 -1.13
N LYS A 210 14.44 12.40 -2.20
CA LYS A 210 15.46 11.58 -2.86
C LYS A 210 16.47 10.98 -1.86
N GLY A 211 16.72 9.68 -1.98
CA GLY A 211 17.62 8.95 -1.09
C GLY A 211 17.00 8.50 0.24
N SER A 212 15.77 8.94 0.55
CA SER A 212 15.01 8.39 1.67
C SER A 212 14.46 7.00 1.34
N GLY A 213 13.99 6.29 2.34
CA GLY A 213 13.43 4.96 2.14
C GLY A 213 13.03 4.27 3.43
N ILE A 214 12.38 3.13 3.26
CA ILE A 214 12.02 2.25 4.36
C ILE A 214 12.90 1.01 4.23
N GLY A 215 13.70 0.76 5.26
CA GLY A 215 14.57 -0.42 5.34
C GLY A 215 13.78 -1.73 5.26
N THR A 216 14.48 -2.85 5.14
CA THR A 216 13.87 -4.19 4.97
C THR A 216 12.82 -4.49 6.05
N HIS A 217 11.58 -4.72 5.62
CA HIS A 217 10.45 -5.01 6.49
C HIS A 217 9.41 -5.88 5.78
N MET A 218 8.49 -6.42 6.56
CA MET A 218 7.22 -6.97 6.09
C MET A 218 6.10 -6.02 6.55
N ASP A 219 5.09 -5.84 5.71
CA ASP A 219 3.94 -5.00 6.01
C ASP A 219 3.17 -5.57 7.22
N ARG A 220 2.64 -4.66 8.06
CA ARG A 220 1.96 -5.07 9.30
C ARG A 220 0.66 -5.79 8.98
N LEU A 221 0.21 -6.59 9.93
CA LEU A 221 -1.08 -7.28 9.87
C LEU A 221 -1.29 -8.16 8.62
N GLY A 222 -0.24 -8.60 7.91
CA GLY A 222 -0.40 -9.51 6.77
C GLY A 222 -1.30 -8.97 5.64
N GLN A 223 -1.33 -7.65 5.47
CA GLN A 223 -2.12 -7.00 4.41
C GLN A 223 -1.43 -7.17 3.05
N HIS A 224 -2.21 -7.22 1.97
CA HIS A 224 -1.64 -6.95 0.64
C HIS A 224 -1.47 -5.45 0.50
N VAL A 225 -0.48 -5.01 -0.25
CA VAL A 225 -0.23 -3.60 -0.48
C VAL A 225 -0.39 -3.30 -1.96
N CYS A 226 -1.24 -2.33 -2.26
CA CYS A 226 -1.31 -1.70 -3.57
C CYS A 226 -0.70 -0.31 -3.49
N SER A 227 0.38 -0.05 -4.22
CA SER A 227 1.08 1.24 -4.22
C SER A 227 1.12 1.82 -5.63
N ALA A 228 0.30 2.84 -5.87
CA ALA A 228 0.26 3.64 -7.08
C ALA A 228 1.34 4.73 -7.03
N GLN A 229 2.27 4.74 -7.97
CA GLN A 229 3.31 5.77 -8.07
C GLN A 229 2.79 6.97 -8.85
N ILE A 230 2.70 8.12 -8.20
CA ILE A 230 2.11 9.33 -8.79
C ILE A 230 3.18 10.26 -9.34
N PHE A 231 4.25 10.50 -8.58
CA PHE A 231 5.31 11.43 -8.96
C PHE A 231 6.67 10.86 -8.60
N GLY A 232 7.68 11.11 -9.43
CA GLY A 232 9.05 10.64 -9.22
C GLY A 232 9.20 9.13 -9.34
N ARG A 233 10.36 8.61 -8.91
CA ARG A 233 10.74 7.20 -9.07
C ARG A 233 11.22 6.59 -7.76
N LYS A 234 10.84 5.33 -7.53
CA LYS A 234 11.34 4.53 -6.40
C LYS A 234 11.75 3.14 -6.85
N THR A 235 12.62 2.50 -6.07
CA THR A 235 12.88 1.07 -6.21
C THR A 235 12.37 0.33 -4.99
N ARG A 236 11.82 -0.86 -5.23
CA ARG A 236 11.47 -1.80 -4.18
C ARG A 236 12.27 -3.07 -4.41
N ASN A 237 13.13 -3.42 -3.46
CA ASN A 237 14.13 -4.48 -3.58
C ASN A 237 14.02 -5.45 -2.38
N GLY A 238 14.73 -6.58 -2.44
CA GLY A 238 14.89 -7.47 -1.29
C GLY A 238 13.69 -8.40 -1.03
N PHE A 239 12.86 -8.63 -2.05
CA PHE A 239 11.70 -9.52 -1.98
C PHE A 239 12.08 -10.92 -1.48
N THR A 240 11.73 -11.21 -0.24
CA THR A 240 11.89 -12.54 0.37
C THR A 240 10.57 -12.91 1.05
N MET A 241 9.94 -14.00 0.65
CA MET A 241 8.71 -14.43 1.31
C MET A 241 9.02 -15.10 2.67
N ALA A 242 8.29 -14.71 3.71
CA ALA A 242 8.38 -15.32 5.04
C ALA A 242 7.83 -16.76 5.01
N ARG A 243 8.46 -17.66 5.79
CA ARG A 243 8.05 -19.07 5.93
C ARG A 243 6.79 -19.22 6.77
#